data_AF-A0AAW5EQL2-F1
#
_entry.id   AF-A0AAW5EQL2-F1
#
_cell.length_a   1.000
_cell.length_b   1.000
_cell.length_c   1.000
_cell.angle_alpha   90.00
_cell.angle_beta   90.00
_cell.angle_gamma   90.00
#
_symmetry.space_group_name_H-M   'P 1'
#
loop_
_entity.id
_entity.type
_entity.pdbx_description
1 polymer ?
#
loop_
_entity_poly.entity_id
_entity_poly.type
_entity_poly.pdbx_seq_one_letter_code
_entity_poly.pdbx_strand_id
1 'polypeptide(L)'
;MLATVPCGGRGNTEKNMRIWAYACLLLCLPVHAQAGSAYKVKHQTVACGDDAALKALNDRTNPRAADPAWRHAMMAQGQCYTITPDMRWEKIANRNGLPLLRHNPPVAGMPPLYFMSSDIADLTAPAITSGRATDAPATTPSPTPPANGTDPQDASTQAQAPSPSEPVIIARTDPPAPTDLFSITGGFQKLGSMLLSALLALGAGWLLWVLYRVIMAFMGRRGALRQATTLVDRNAGLLIQRRLHAHEGQAAHGHAPAQQWQREVTRFCRTTLLPALAGDGRERYWCDIERKVHAHIDAVSTRARPRPDLRLVTPPPYRADMTCTQYVAYCMGLLEKAGWDTRMSGNAGQAATVIVATKDGLSMVVQCWTERRPVEEETVRQCIAARSGLSARIAVVVSSAPYTQQALQMGKSSRVFVLHHEELQKFASQVEAPQVA
;
A
#
# COMPACT_ATOMS: atom_id res chain seq x y z
N MET A 1 22.29 18.92 -11.95
CA MET A 1 21.93 18.44 -13.30
C MET A 1 22.26 16.95 -13.39
N LEU A 2 21.21 16.13 -13.39
CA LEU A 2 21.27 14.68 -13.34
C LEU A 2 21.65 14.14 -14.73
N ALA A 3 22.82 13.52 -14.85
CA ALA A 3 23.10 12.60 -15.94
C ALA A 3 22.48 11.24 -15.59
N THR A 4 21.15 11.19 -15.64
CA THR A 4 20.41 9.92 -15.65
C THR A 4 20.85 9.14 -16.89
N VAL A 5 21.20 7.87 -16.71
CA VAL A 5 21.15 6.91 -17.81
C VAL A 5 19.78 7.09 -18.46
N PRO A 6 19.68 7.33 -19.78
CA PRO A 6 18.39 7.53 -20.39
C PRO A 6 17.59 6.24 -20.24
N CYS A 7 16.64 6.23 -19.29
CA CYS A 7 15.46 5.36 -19.34
C CYS A 7 14.62 5.83 -20.55
N GLY A 8 15.17 5.64 -21.75
CA GLY A 8 14.55 6.01 -23.01
C GLY A 8 13.30 5.16 -23.23
N GLY A 9 12.19 5.83 -23.51
CA GLY A 9 11.06 5.19 -24.21
C GLY A 9 9.98 4.53 -23.37
N ARG A 10 9.80 4.87 -22.08
CA ARG A 10 8.64 4.38 -21.30
C ARG A 10 7.64 5.45 -20.85
N GLY A 11 7.86 6.73 -21.16
CA GLY A 11 6.91 7.78 -20.78
C GLY A 11 5.60 7.73 -21.58
N ASN A 12 5.69 7.50 -22.90
CA ASN A 12 4.53 7.51 -23.79
C ASN A 12 3.79 6.17 -23.80
N THR A 13 4.51 5.06 -23.74
CA THR A 13 3.89 3.72 -23.65
C THR A 13 3.24 3.49 -22.30
N GLU A 14 3.76 4.03 -21.19
CA GLU A 14 3.13 3.92 -19.88
C GLU A 14 1.95 4.89 -19.71
N LYS A 15 1.98 6.09 -20.31
CA LYS A 15 0.79 6.95 -20.41
C LYS A 15 -0.29 6.32 -21.28
N ASN A 16 0.07 5.81 -22.45
CA ASN A 16 -0.89 5.14 -23.34
C ASN A 16 -1.41 3.85 -22.69
N MET A 17 -0.57 3.05 -22.04
CA MET A 17 -0.99 1.85 -21.33
C MET A 17 -1.78 2.16 -20.06
N ARG A 18 -1.57 3.30 -19.40
CA ARG A 18 -2.44 3.80 -18.33
C ARG A 18 -3.77 4.31 -18.85
N ILE A 19 -3.78 5.04 -19.97
CA ILE A 19 -5.01 5.51 -20.62
C ILE A 19 -5.84 4.32 -21.11
N TRP A 20 -5.19 3.32 -21.72
CA TRP A 20 -5.84 2.06 -22.13
C TRP A 20 -6.21 1.19 -20.92
N ALA A 21 -5.44 1.18 -19.84
CA ALA A 21 -5.81 0.49 -18.60
C ALA A 21 -6.96 1.20 -17.89
N TYR A 22 -7.04 2.54 -17.89
CA TYR A 22 -8.18 3.28 -17.36
C TYR A 22 -9.39 3.15 -18.28
N ALA A 23 -9.22 3.10 -19.60
CA ALA A 23 -10.30 2.84 -20.56
C ALA A 23 -10.82 1.40 -20.41
N CYS A 24 -9.93 0.41 -20.28
CA CYS A 24 -10.29 -0.98 -20.00
C CYS A 24 -10.86 -1.12 -18.58
N LEU A 25 -10.40 -0.36 -17.59
CA LEU A 25 -10.94 -0.37 -16.24
C LEU A 25 -12.25 0.43 -16.18
N LEU A 26 -12.53 1.37 -17.08
CA LEU A 26 -13.86 1.97 -17.30
C LEU A 26 -14.81 1.02 -18.05
N LEU A 27 -14.27 0.14 -18.91
CA LEU A 27 -15.00 -0.94 -19.60
C LEU A 27 -15.21 -2.19 -18.73
N CYS A 28 -14.32 -2.44 -17.77
CA CYS A 28 -14.36 -3.53 -16.78
C CYS A 28 -14.82 -3.05 -15.40
N LEU A 29 -15.00 -1.74 -15.20
CA LEU A 29 -15.92 -1.26 -14.19
C LEU A 29 -17.22 -1.93 -14.60
N PRO A 30 -17.82 -2.77 -13.75
CA PRO A 30 -19.16 -3.12 -14.02
C PRO A 30 -19.89 -1.78 -14.11
N VAL A 31 -20.52 -1.50 -15.25
CA VAL A 31 -21.75 -0.71 -15.24
C VAL A 31 -22.77 -1.58 -14.50
N HIS A 32 -22.49 -1.83 -13.23
CA HIS A 32 -23.46 -1.79 -12.18
C HIS A 32 -23.68 -0.26 -11.98
N ALA A 33 -24.29 0.47 -12.90
CA ALA A 33 -25.75 0.54 -12.85
C ALA A 33 -26.31 -0.80 -12.37
N GLN A 34 -26.21 -1.05 -11.06
CA GLN A 34 -27.23 -1.83 -10.43
C GLN A 34 -28.48 -1.07 -10.87
N ALA A 35 -29.21 -1.64 -11.83
CA ALA A 35 -30.62 -1.40 -11.90
C ALA A 35 -31.16 -1.92 -10.57
N GLY A 36 -30.93 -1.16 -9.50
CA GLY A 36 -31.72 -1.26 -8.30
C GLY A 36 -33.12 -1.11 -8.83
N SER A 37 -33.90 -2.19 -8.71
CA SER A 37 -35.27 -2.28 -9.19
C SER A 37 -35.97 -0.94 -8.95
N ALA A 38 -36.31 -0.25 -10.03
CA ALA A 38 -36.89 1.08 -9.95
C ALA A 38 -38.37 0.90 -9.62
N TYR A 39 -38.84 1.56 -8.57
CA TYR A 39 -40.23 1.52 -8.16
C TYR A 39 -40.92 2.84 -8.46
N LYS A 40 -42.20 2.75 -8.81
CA LYS A 40 -43.15 3.87 -8.80
C LYS A 40 -44.31 3.56 -7.89
N VAL A 41 -44.97 4.58 -7.38
CA VAL A 41 -46.21 4.41 -6.63
C VAL A 41 -47.39 4.30 -7.62
N LYS A 42 -48.36 3.43 -7.33
CA LYS A 42 -49.54 3.21 -8.18
C LYS A 42 -50.55 4.35 -8.11
N HIS A 43 -50.69 4.97 -6.95
CA HIS A 43 -51.61 6.07 -6.64
C HIS A 43 -50.94 7.00 -5.62
N GLN A 44 -51.53 8.15 -5.31
CA GLN A 44 -50.99 9.02 -4.27
C GLN A 44 -51.05 8.30 -2.91
N THR A 45 -49.91 8.12 -2.24
CA THR A 45 -49.84 7.38 -0.97
C THR A 45 -48.94 8.08 0.03
N VAL A 46 -48.97 7.61 1.28
CA VAL A 46 -48.15 8.15 2.37
C VAL A 46 -46.99 7.19 2.61
N ALA A 47 -45.78 7.73 2.67
CA ALA A 47 -44.56 7.01 3.03
C ALA A 47 -43.90 7.69 4.23
N CYS A 48 -43.34 6.92 5.16
CA CYS A 48 -42.82 7.45 6.43
C CYS A 48 -41.40 6.97 6.70
N GLY A 49 -40.62 7.78 7.42
CA GLY A 49 -39.29 7.38 7.90
C GLY A 49 -39.36 6.28 8.97
N ASP A 50 -40.47 6.23 9.72
CA ASP A 50 -40.76 5.21 10.74
C ASP A 50 -41.77 4.16 10.25
N ASP A 51 -41.44 2.87 10.44
CA ASP A 51 -42.28 1.76 10.01
C ASP A 51 -43.50 1.56 10.93
N ALA A 52 -43.40 1.93 12.21
CA ALA A 52 -44.51 1.87 13.15
C ALA A 52 -45.59 2.91 12.80
N ALA A 53 -45.18 4.14 12.50
CA ALA A 53 -46.08 5.21 12.07
C ALA A 53 -46.80 4.84 10.76
N LEU A 54 -46.08 4.27 9.78
CA LEU A 54 -46.68 3.83 8.52
C LEU A 54 -47.71 2.71 8.70
N LYS A 55 -47.42 1.74 9.57
CA LYS A 55 -48.37 0.67 9.92
C LYS A 55 -49.60 1.22 10.62
N ALA A 56 -49.42 2.10 11.60
CA ALA A 56 -50.52 2.71 12.34
C ALA A 56 -51.46 3.54 11.45
N LEU A 57 -50.91 4.25 10.46
CA LEU A 57 -51.68 5.04 9.49
C LEU A 57 -52.46 4.19 8.48
N ASN A 58 -52.02 2.96 8.22
CA ASN A 58 -52.63 2.02 7.27
C ASN A 58 -53.47 0.92 7.95
N ASP A 59 -53.46 0.85 9.29
CA ASP A 59 -54.27 -0.09 10.05
C ASP A 59 -55.75 0.31 10.04
N ARG A 60 -56.56 -0.45 9.30
CA ARG A 60 -58.00 -0.24 9.18
C ARG A 60 -58.78 -0.61 10.45
N THR A 61 -58.15 -1.35 11.38
CA THR A 61 -58.79 -1.73 12.64
C THR A 61 -58.69 -0.64 13.70
N ASN A 62 -57.82 0.35 13.49
CA ASN A 62 -57.60 1.44 14.42
C ASN A 62 -58.73 2.49 14.31
N PRO A 63 -59.58 2.68 15.34
CA PRO A 63 -60.68 3.64 15.30
C PRO A 63 -60.19 5.10 15.21
N ARG A 64 -58.96 5.40 15.62
CA ARG A 64 -58.34 6.73 15.52
C ARG A 64 -57.82 7.03 14.12
N ALA A 65 -57.74 6.04 13.23
CA ALA A 65 -57.24 6.24 11.88
C ALA A 65 -58.09 7.20 11.04
N ALA A 66 -59.36 7.42 11.44
CA ALA A 66 -60.29 8.38 10.83
C ALA A 66 -60.19 9.80 11.42
N ASP A 67 -59.54 9.99 12.57
CA ASP A 67 -59.39 11.30 13.21
C ASP A 67 -58.30 12.14 12.51
N PRO A 68 -58.64 13.30 11.91
CA PRO A 68 -57.66 14.15 11.22
C PRO A 68 -56.57 14.67 12.15
N ALA A 69 -56.87 14.98 13.41
CA ALA A 69 -55.89 15.53 14.35
C ALA A 69 -54.83 14.47 14.70
N TRP A 70 -55.29 13.24 14.97
CA TRP A 70 -54.42 12.11 15.22
C TRP A 70 -53.53 11.78 14.00
N ARG A 71 -54.09 11.78 12.78
CA ARG A 71 -53.33 11.52 11.56
C ARG A 71 -52.21 12.54 11.34
N HIS A 72 -52.50 13.84 11.51
CA HIS A 72 -51.47 14.88 11.37
C HIS A 72 -50.36 14.73 12.42
N ALA A 73 -50.72 14.42 13.67
CA ALA A 73 -49.73 14.19 14.73
C ALA A 73 -48.84 12.97 14.43
N MET A 74 -49.42 11.88 13.93
CA MET A 74 -48.67 10.68 13.52
C MET A 74 -47.77 10.93 12.32
N MET A 75 -48.23 11.70 11.33
CA MET A 75 -47.42 12.08 10.18
C MET A 75 -46.21 12.92 10.58
N ALA A 76 -46.38 13.86 11.51
CA ALA A 76 -45.29 14.70 12.01
C ALA A 76 -44.26 13.87 12.81
N GLN A 77 -44.72 12.97 13.68
CA GLN A 77 -43.84 12.12 14.49
C GLN A 77 -43.07 11.09 13.65
N GLY A 78 -43.73 10.47 12.66
CA GLY A 78 -43.15 9.44 11.80
C GLY A 78 -42.37 9.96 10.59
N GLN A 79 -42.20 11.29 10.45
CA GLN A 79 -41.62 11.94 9.28
C GLN A 79 -42.25 11.43 7.96
N CYS A 80 -43.58 11.56 7.88
CA CYS A 80 -44.35 11.06 6.76
C CYS A 80 -44.50 12.11 5.66
N TYR A 81 -44.45 11.66 4.41
CA TYR A 81 -44.57 12.46 3.21
C TYR A 81 -45.64 11.88 2.30
N THR A 82 -46.41 12.77 1.66
CA THR A 82 -47.34 12.39 0.60
C THR A 82 -46.59 12.26 -0.71
N ILE A 83 -46.57 11.05 -1.27
CA ILE A 83 -45.80 10.70 -2.46
C ILE A 83 -46.74 10.60 -3.67
N THR A 84 -46.32 11.24 -4.75
CA THR A 84 -47.03 11.25 -6.03
C THR A 84 -46.41 10.24 -7.02
N PRO A 85 -47.19 9.72 -7.99
CA PRO A 85 -46.76 8.61 -8.87
C PRO A 85 -45.71 9.00 -9.93
N ASP A 86 -45.41 10.29 -10.10
CA ASP A 86 -44.35 10.83 -10.95
C ASP A 86 -42.94 10.63 -10.36
N MET A 87 -42.86 10.44 -9.05
CA MET A 87 -41.60 10.25 -8.33
C MET A 87 -41.02 8.84 -8.55
N ARG A 88 -39.69 8.76 -8.69
CA ARG A 88 -38.97 7.49 -8.88
C ARG A 88 -38.23 7.07 -7.63
N TRP A 89 -38.31 5.79 -7.33
CA TRP A 89 -37.79 5.22 -6.09
C TRP A 89 -36.86 4.04 -6.35
N GLU A 90 -35.84 3.89 -5.51
CA GLU A 90 -34.88 2.80 -5.57
C GLU A 90 -34.89 2.04 -4.24
N LYS A 91 -34.98 0.71 -4.31
CA LYS A 91 -35.06 -0.14 -3.11
C LYS A 91 -33.71 -0.28 -2.45
N ILE A 92 -33.66 0.10 -1.17
CA ILE A 92 -32.48 -0.01 -0.32
C ILE A 92 -32.53 -1.30 0.48
N ALA A 93 -33.68 -1.59 1.09
CA ALA A 93 -33.85 -2.76 1.97
C ALA A 93 -35.32 -3.18 2.06
N ASN A 94 -35.57 -4.31 2.71
CA ASN A 94 -36.89 -4.70 3.19
C ASN A 94 -36.75 -4.99 4.69
N ARG A 95 -37.42 -4.21 5.56
CA ARG A 95 -37.37 -4.40 7.02
C ARG A 95 -38.80 -4.52 7.53
N ASN A 96 -39.03 -5.48 8.41
CA ASN A 96 -40.34 -5.75 9.01
C ASN A 96 -41.47 -5.96 7.97
N GLY A 97 -41.13 -6.54 6.82
CA GLY A 97 -42.05 -6.79 5.70
C GLY A 97 -42.36 -5.56 4.84
N LEU A 98 -41.72 -4.41 5.11
CA LEU A 98 -41.93 -3.16 4.38
C LEU A 98 -40.70 -2.76 3.54
N PRO A 99 -40.88 -2.46 2.25
CA PRO A 99 -39.82 -1.94 1.40
C PRO A 99 -39.38 -0.55 1.86
N LEU A 100 -38.08 -0.41 2.11
CA LEU A 100 -37.40 0.85 2.38
C LEU A 100 -36.80 1.38 1.07
N LEU A 101 -37.29 2.52 0.61
CA LEU A 101 -36.98 3.10 -0.69
C LEU A 101 -36.31 4.48 -0.51
N ARG A 102 -35.35 4.82 -1.37
CA ARG A 102 -34.82 6.19 -1.52
C ARG A 102 -35.33 6.82 -2.80
N HIS A 103 -35.52 8.13 -2.77
CA HIS A 103 -35.85 8.89 -3.98
C HIS A 103 -34.68 8.90 -4.96
N ASN A 104 -34.96 8.78 -6.26
CA ASN A 104 -33.98 8.82 -7.33
C ASN A 104 -34.40 9.85 -8.41
N PRO A 105 -33.67 10.96 -8.60
CA PRO A 105 -32.41 11.33 -7.97
C PRO A 105 -32.56 11.77 -6.50
N PRO A 106 -31.54 11.64 -5.65
CA PRO A 106 -31.64 11.99 -4.23
C PRO A 106 -31.99 13.47 -4.02
N VAL A 107 -32.98 13.75 -3.18
CA VAL A 107 -33.41 15.11 -2.81
C VAL A 107 -32.87 15.44 -1.43
N ALA A 108 -32.24 16.60 -1.28
CA ALA A 108 -31.70 17.06 0.00
C ALA A 108 -32.83 17.17 1.04
N GLY A 109 -32.65 16.54 2.21
CA GLY A 109 -33.61 16.58 3.31
C GLY A 109 -34.70 15.50 3.27
N MET A 110 -34.74 14.63 2.26
CA MET A 110 -35.65 13.48 2.23
C MET A 110 -34.93 12.19 2.67
N PRO A 111 -35.23 11.65 3.86
CA PRO A 111 -34.65 10.39 4.30
C PRO A 111 -35.23 9.22 3.47
N PRO A 112 -34.62 8.02 3.53
CA PRO A 112 -35.26 6.80 3.07
C PRO A 112 -36.62 6.59 3.74
N LEU A 113 -37.65 6.27 2.96
CA LEU A 113 -39.01 6.10 3.45
C LEU A 113 -39.48 4.66 3.27
N TYR A 114 -40.26 4.17 4.22
CA TYR A 114 -40.99 2.92 4.12
C TYR A 114 -42.26 3.12 3.29
N PHE A 115 -42.57 2.11 2.47
CA PHE A 115 -43.79 2.07 1.65
C PHE A 115 -44.57 0.80 1.94
N MET A 116 -45.87 0.82 1.68
CA MET A 116 -46.65 -0.42 1.61
C MET A 116 -46.36 -1.15 0.31
N SER A 117 -46.15 -2.46 0.39
CA SER A 117 -45.86 -3.31 -0.78
C SER A 117 -47.00 -3.31 -1.80
N SER A 118 -48.24 -3.09 -1.38
CA SER A 118 -49.43 -2.97 -2.25
C SER A 118 -49.37 -1.74 -3.16
N ASP A 119 -48.69 -0.69 -2.70
CA ASP A 119 -48.81 0.67 -3.23
C ASP A 119 -47.72 0.97 -4.26
N ILE A 120 -46.69 0.13 -4.33
CA ILE A 120 -45.57 0.25 -5.25
C ILE A 120 -45.68 -0.74 -6.41
N ALA A 121 -45.12 -0.36 -7.55
CA ALA A 121 -44.98 -1.20 -8.74
C ALA A 121 -43.51 -1.22 -9.17
N ASP A 122 -42.98 -2.42 -9.41
CA ASP A 122 -41.64 -2.63 -9.94
C ASP A 122 -41.65 -2.31 -11.44
N LEU A 123 -40.86 -1.32 -11.86
CA LEU A 123 -40.71 -0.93 -13.27
C LEU A 123 -39.82 -1.89 -14.05
N THR A 124 -39.13 -2.81 -13.37
CA THR A 124 -38.20 -3.78 -13.95
C THR A 124 -38.85 -5.13 -14.23
N ALA A 125 -40.04 -5.37 -13.67
CA ALA A 125 -40.81 -6.60 -13.89
C ALA A 125 -41.71 -6.47 -15.13
N PRO A 126 -41.69 -7.42 -16.09
CA PRO A 126 -42.65 -7.42 -17.19
C PRO A 126 -44.06 -7.58 -16.62
N ALA A 127 -45.00 -6.76 -17.09
CA ALA A 127 -46.38 -6.74 -16.63
C ALA A 127 -47.08 -8.07 -16.96
N ILE A 128 -47.18 -8.96 -15.96
CA ILE A 128 -48.09 -10.09 -16.03
C ILE A 128 -49.46 -9.61 -15.54
N THR A 129 -50.36 -9.39 -16.47
CA THR A 129 -51.77 -9.09 -16.25
C THR A 129 -52.41 -10.28 -15.50
N SER A 130 -52.58 -10.17 -14.18
CA SER A 130 -53.36 -11.17 -13.42
C SER A 130 -54.84 -10.86 -13.54
N GLY A 131 -55.52 -11.61 -14.40
CA GLY A 131 -56.97 -11.73 -14.42
C GLY A 131 -57.43 -12.66 -13.30
N ARG A 132 -58.14 -12.09 -12.32
CA ARG A 132 -59.30 -12.60 -11.57
C ARG A 132 -59.42 -14.13 -11.40
N ALA A 133 -59.19 -14.59 -10.17
CA ALA A 133 -59.61 -15.90 -9.68
C ALA A 133 -61.12 -15.92 -9.37
N THR A 134 -61.81 -16.94 -9.87
CA THR A 134 -63.08 -17.44 -9.32
C THR A 134 -63.11 -18.95 -9.47
N ASP A 135 -63.32 -19.60 -8.33
CA ASP A 135 -63.99 -20.87 -8.05
C ASP A 135 -63.43 -22.22 -8.55
N ALA A 136 -63.27 -23.08 -7.53
CA ALA A 136 -63.07 -24.53 -7.51
C ALA A 136 -64.27 -25.30 -8.12
N PRO A 137 -64.30 -26.66 -8.28
CA PRO A 137 -63.63 -27.64 -7.42
C PRO A 137 -63.06 -28.93 -8.03
N ALA A 138 -62.20 -29.51 -7.19
CA ALA A 138 -61.76 -30.89 -7.00
C ALA A 138 -62.36 -32.03 -7.86
N THR A 139 -61.47 -32.90 -8.35
CA THR A 139 -61.69 -34.36 -8.35
C THR A 139 -60.39 -35.14 -8.20
N THR A 140 -60.39 -36.06 -7.25
CA THR A 140 -59.40 -37.12 -6.93
C THR A 140 -59.15 -38.05 -8.13
N PRO A 141 -58.05 -38.83 -8.16
CA PRO A 141 -58.21 -40.25 -7.77
C PRO A 141 -56.99 -40.90 -7.08
N SER A 142 -57.29 -41.90 -6.25
CA SER A 142 -56.39 -42.98 -5.80
C SER A 142 -56.77 -44.28 -6.55
N PRO A 143 -56.19 -45.47 -6.26
CA PRO A 143 -54.88 -45.92 -6.74
C PRO A 143 -54.92 -47.34 -7.38
N THR A 144 -53.80 -47.74 -8.01
CA THR A 144 -53.26 -49.11 -8.29
C THR A 144 -54.15 -50.22 -8.90
N PRO A 145 -53.59 -51.08 -9.79
CA PRO A 145 -52.84 -52.27 -9.31
C PRO A 145 -51.65 -52.70 -10.22
N PRO A 146 -50.74 -53.57 -9.73
CA PRO A 146 -49.84 -54.35 -10.58
C PRO A 146 -50.00 -55.87 -10.38
N ALA A 147 -49.88 -56.65 -11.46
CA ALA A 147 -49.32 -58.01 -11.54
C ALA A 147 -49.59 -58.55 -12.96
N ASN A 148 -48.57 -58.63 -13.82
CA ASN A 148 -47.74 -59.81 -14.07
C ASN A 148 -48.50 -61.06 -14.52
N GLY A 149 -48.22 -61.49 -15.76
CA GLY A 149 -48.66 -62.76 -16.31
C GLY A 149 -48.31 -62.94 -17.78
N THR A 150 -47.04 -63.29 -18.03
CA THR A 150 -46.57 -64.32 -18.98
C THR A 150 -46.96 -64.24 -20.47
N ASP A 151 -45.92 -64.02 -21.29
CA ASP A 151 -45.62 -64.45 -22.68
C ASP A 151 -46.28 -65.76 -23.21
N PRO A 152 -46.12 -66.15 -24.51
CA PRO A 152 -45.72 -65.42 -25.74
C PRO A 152 -46.56 -65.83 -27.00
N GLN A 153 -46.09 -65.40 -28.19
CA GLN A 153 -46.29 -65.94 -29.55
C GLN A 153 -47.07 -65.10 -30.57
N ASP A 154 -46.29 -64.43 -31.42
CA ASP A 154 -46.15 -64.65 -32.86
C ASP A 154 -47.37 -64.73 -33.81
N ALA A 155 -47.10 -64.09 -34.95
CA ALA A 155 -47.56 -64.39 -36.30
C ALA A 155 -48.92 -63.82 -36.75
N SER A 156 -48.82 -62.69 -37.45
CA SER A 156 -49.32 -62.49 -38.83
C SER A 156 -50.54 -63.29 -39.29
N THR A 157 -51.59 -62.60 -39.76
CA THR A 157 -51.96 -62.56 -41.20
C THR A 157 -53.30 -61.83 -41.42
N GLN A 158 -53.26 -61.07 -42.51
CA GLN A 158 -54.28 -60.43 -43.34
C GLN A 158 -55.75 -60.87 -43.29
N ALA A 159 -56.57 -59.87 -43.63
CA ALA A 159 -57.78 -59.88 -44.47
C ALA A 159 -59.08 -60.46 -43.89
N GLN A 160 -60.14 -59.62 -43.85
CA GLN A 160 -61.28 -59.67 -44.79
C GLN A 160 -62.37 -58.68 -44.33
N ALA A 161 -62.90 -57.86 -45.25
CA ALA A 161 -64.20 -57.19 -45.13
C ALA A 161 -65.34 -58.21 -45.44
N PRO A 162 -66.67 -57.96 -45.25
CA PRO A 162 -67.39 -56.81 -45.85
C PRO A 162 -68.68 -56.27 -45.13
N SER A 163 -69.05 -55.02 -45.51
CA SER A 163 -70.42 -54.52 -45.79
C SER A 163 -71.43 -54.23 -44.64
N PRO A 164 -72.54 -53.48 -44.87
CA PRO A 164 -72.59 -52.05 -45.22
C PRO A 164 -73.66 -51.26 -44.41
N SER A 165 -73.51 -49.95 -44.24
CA SER A 165 -74.65 -49.03 -44.03
C SER A 165 -74.23 -47.57 -44.25
N GLU A 166 -74.87 -46.96 -45.26
CA GLU A 166 -74.94 -45.54 -45.60
C GLU A 166 -75.47 -44.64 -44.46
N PRO A 167 -75.62 -43.31 -44.64
CA PRO A 167 -74.79 -42.33 -45.35
C PRO A 167 -74.46 -41.14 -44.42
N VAL A 168 -73.72 -40.14 -44.90
CA VAL A 168 -73.99 -38.69 -44.74
C VAL A 168 -72.75 -37.94 -45.23
N ILE A 169 -72.93 -37.29 -46.37
CA ILE A 169 -71.96 -36.41 -47.01
C ILE A 169 -71.97 -35.09 -46.23
N ILE A 170 -70.91 -34.82 -45.48
CA ILE A 170 -70.55 -33.46 -45.05
C ILE A 170 -69.15 -33.19 -45.60
N ALA A 171 -69.03 -32.05 -46.27
CA ALA A 171 -67.90 -31.61 -47.05
C ALA A 171 -66.57 -31.71 -46.30
N ARG A 172 -65.58 -32.31 -46.98
CA ARG A 172 -64.17 -32.33 -46.58
C ARG A 172 -63.56 -30.98 -46.98
N THR A 173 -63.43 -30.07 -46.03
CA THR A 173 -62.47 -28.96 -46.13
C THR A 173 -61.26 -29.35 -45.30
N ASP A 174 -60.20 -29.79 -45.98
CA ASP A 174 -58.90 -30.03 -45.38
C ASP A 174 -58.36 -28.71 -44.78
N PRO A 175 -57.96 -28.65 -43.50
CA PRO A 175 -57.10 -27.58 -43.03
C PRO A 175 -55.69 -27.78 -43.63
N PRO A 176 -55.01 -26.72 -44.08
CA PRO A 176 -53.63 -26.84 -44.52
C PRO A 176 -52.77 -27.33 -43.34
N ALA A 177 -51.85 -28.25 -43.65
CA ALA A 177 -50.85 -28.74 -42.72
C ALA A 177 -50.21 -27.57 -41.95
N PRO A 178 -49.98 -27.70 -40.62
CA PRO A 178 -49.26 -26.69 -39.88
C PRO A 178 -47.86 -26.58 -40.47
N THR A 179 -47.61 -25.48 -41.19
CA THR A 179 -46.27 -25.09 -41.58
C THR A 179 -45.41 -24.99 -40.33
N ASP A 180 -44.25 -25.64 -40.39
CA ASP A 180 -43.15 -25.61 -39.43
C ASP A 180 -42.63 -24.19 -39.19
N LEU A 181 -43.41 -23.35 -38.51
CA LEU A 181 -42.95 -22.05 -38.04
C LEU A 181 -42.36 -22.11 -36.63
N PHE A 182 -42.51 -23.24 -35.92
CA PHE A 182 -42.06 -23.40 -34.53
C PHE A 182 -40.67 -24.02 -34.37
N SER A 183 -40.08 -24.57 -35.44
CA SER A 183 -38.75 -25.20 -35.37
C SER A 183 -37.59 -24.20 -35.50
N ILE A 184 -37.86 -22.92 -35.79
CA ILE A 184 -36.83 -21.90 -35.99
C ILE A 184 -36.44 -21.16 -34.70
N THR A 185 -37.26 -21.19 -33.64
CA THR A 185 -36.96 -20.44 -32.39
C THR A 185 -36.16 -21.25 -31.35
N GLY A 186 -36.16 -22.58 -31.42
CA GLY A 186 -35.40 -23.44 -30.49
C GLY A 186 -33.88 -23.45 -30.72
N GLY A 187 -33.42 -23.12 -31.93
CA GLY A 187 -31.99 -23.04 -32.28
C GLY A 187 -31.31 -21.78 -31.72
N PHE A 188 -31.98 -20.63 -31.78
CA PHE A 188 -31.40 -19.34 -31.39
C PHE A 188 -31.14 -19.21 -29.87
N GLN A 189 -31.93 -19.87 -29.03
CA GLN A 189 -31.75 -19.82 -27.57
C GLN A 189 -30.52 -20.62 -27.10
N LYS A 190 -30.24 -21.76 -27.74
CA LYS A 190 -29.02 -22.56 -27.48
C LYS A 190 -27.77 -21.91 -28.08
N LEU A 191 -27.88 -21.34 -29.28
CA LEU A 191 -26.77 -20.61 -29.93
C LEU A 191 -26.39 -19.35 -29.14
N GLY A 192 -27.36 -18.58 -28.65
CA GLY A 192 -27.12 -17.40 -27.82
C GLY A 192 -26.43 -17.73 -26.49
N SER A 193 -26.85 -18.80 -25.82
CA SER A 193 -26.21 -19.26 -24.57
C SER A 193 -24.79 -19.78 -24.80
N MET A 194 -24.53 -20.48 -25.91
CA MET A 194 -23.17 -20.95 -26.22
C MET A 194 -22.23 -19.80 -26.55
N LEU A 195 -22.66 -18.81 -27.34
CA LEU A 195 -21.89 -17.61 -27.64
C LEU A 195 -21.57 -16.79 -26.38
N LEU A 196 -22.54 -16.61 -25.47
CA LEU A 196 -22.31 -15.90 -24.21
C LEU A 196 -21.29 -16.63 -23.32
N SER A 197 -21.39 -17.96 -23.21
CA SER A 197 -20.45 -18.77 -22.43
C SER A 197 -19.02 -18.73 -23.01
N ALA A 198 -18.89 -18.76 -24.34
CA ALA A 198 -17.60 -18.66 -25.01
C ALA A 198 -16.97 -17.28 -24.82
N LEU A 199 -17.75 -16.20 -24.90
CA LEU A 199 -17.28 -14.84 -24.63
C LEU A 199 -16.83 -14.65 -23.17
N LEU A 200 -17.58 -15.22 -22.21
CA LEU A 200 -17.20 -15.18 -20.80
C LEU A 200 -15.93 -16.00 -20.53
N ALA A 201 -15.77 -17.17 -21.16
CA ALA A 201 -14.55 -17.97 -21.04
C ALA A 201 -13.32 -17.26 -21.64
N LEU A 202 -13.48 -16.61 -22.81
CA LEU A 202 -12.43 -15.80 -23.42
C LEU A 202 -12.09 -14.57 -22.57
N GLY A 203 -13.10 -13.89 -22.01
CA GLY A 203 -12.92 -12.76 -21.11
C GLY A 203 -12.20 -13.15 -19.81
N ALA A 204 -12.60 -14.27 -19.20
CA ALA A 204 -11.94 -14.83 -18.03
C ALA A 204 -10.49 -15.23 -18.33
N GLY A 205 -10.25 -15.88 -19.47
CA GLY A 205 -8.91 -16.24 -19.93
C GLY A 205 -8.00 -15.02 -20.14
N TRP A 206 -8.54 -13.95 -20.73
CA TRP A 206 -7.81 -12.70 -20.90
C TRP A 206 -7.47 -12.03 -19.56
N LEU A 207 -8.44 -11.95 -18.64
CA LEU A 207 -8.21 -11.42 -17.29
C LEU A 207 -7.14 -12.23 -16.54
N LEU A 208 -7.17 -13.55 -16.67
CA LEU A 208 -6.21 -14.44 -16.02
C LEU A 208 -4.81 -14.29 -16.62
N TRP A 209 -4.69 -14.08 -17.94
CA TRP A 209 -3.44 -13.78 -18.61
C TRP A 209 -2.87 -12.41 -18.19
N VAL A 210 -3.71 -11.38 -18.12
CA VAL A 210 -3.32 -10.05 -17.63
C VAL A 210 -2.85 -10.15 -16.18
N LEU A 211 -3.60 -10.84 -15.32
CA LEU A 211 -3.23 -11.07 -13.92
C LEU A 211 -1.88 -11.80 -13.81
N TYR A 212 -1.69 -12.87 -14.60
CA TYR A 212 -0.42 -13.59 -14.67
C TYR A 212 0.74 -12.68 -15.09
N ARG A 213 0.56 -11.84 -16.11
CA ARG A 213 1.61 -10.88 -16.52
C ARG A 213 1.91 -9.87 -15.41
N VAL A 214 0.90 -9.38 -14.70
CA VAL A 214 1.07 -8.44 -13.58
C VAL A 214 1.80 -9.11 -12.43
N ILE A 215 1.42 -10.33 -12.05
CA ILE A 215 2.08 -11.12 -10.99
C ILE A 215 3.53 -11.39 -11.36
N MET A 216 3.81 -11.84 -12.59
CA MET A 216 5.17 -12.12 -13.06
C MET A 216 6.02 -10.84 -13.11
N ALA A 217 5.45 -9.70 -13.51
CA ALA A 217 6.15 -8.42 -13.45
C ALA A 217 6.44 -8.00 -12.00
N PHE A 218 5.50 -8.20 -11.09
CA PHE A 218 5.66 -7.89 -9.66
C PHE A 218 6.72 -8.78 -8.99
N MET A 219 6.69 -10.09 -9.26
CA MET A 219 7.71 -11.03 -8.79
C MET A 219 9.10 -10.70 -9.35
N GLY A 220 9.18 -10.36 -10.65
CA GLY A 220 10.42 -9.91 -11.28
C GLY A 220 10.98 -8.63 -10.65
N ARG A 221 10.13 -7.63 -10.40
CA ARG A 221 10.50 -6.39 -9.68
C ARG A 221 11.00 -6.66 -8.27
N ARG A 222 10.30 -7.50 -7.51
CA ARG A 222 10.72 -7.89 -6.14
C ARG A 222 12.04 -8.65 -6.15
N GLY A 223 12.25 -9.55 -7.12
CA GLY A 223 13.51 -10.27 -7.29
C GLY A 223 14.68 -9.33 -7.61
N ALA A 224 14.49 -8.41 -8.56
CA ALA A 224 15.48 -7.41 -8.93
C ALA A 224 15.83 -6.49 -7.74
N LEU A 225 14.83 -6.04 -6.97
CA LEU A 225 15.05 -5.23 -5.79
C LEU A 225 15.86 -5.97 -4.72
N ARG A 226 15.49 -7.23 -4.41
CA ARG A 226 16.21 -8.06 -3.43
C ARG A 226 17.67 -8.24 -3.83
N GLN A 227 17.92 -8.55 -5.10
CA GLN A 227 19.27 -8.71 -5.61
C GLN A 227 20.07 -7.41 -5.50
N ALA A 228 19.49 -6.28 -5.93
CA ALA A 228 20.13 -4.98 -5.80
C ALA A 228 20.45 -4.63 -4.34
N THR A 229 19.50 -4.83 -3.41
CA THR A 229 19.74 -4.56 -1.98
C THR A 229 20.82 -5.48 -1.42
N THR A 230 20.84 -6.77 -1.78
CA THR A 230 21.91 -7.68 -1.32
C THR A 230 23.30 -7.29 -1.85
N LEU A 231 23.39 -6.77 -3.08
CA LEU A 231 24.64 -6.26 -3.64
C LEU A 231 25.10 -4.98 -2.96
N VAL A 232 24.16 -4.10 -2.60
CA VAL A 232 24.46 -2.90 -1.80
C VAL A 232 24.97 -3.31 -0.41
N ASP A 233 24.31 -4.25 0.25
CA ASP A 233 24.71 -4.72 1.59
C ASP A 233 26.10 -5.37 1.58
N ARG A 234 26.41 -6.20 0.56
CA ARG A 234 27.74 -6.79 0.37
C ARG A 234 28.84 -5.73 0.19
N ASN A 235 28.51 -4.60 -0.45
CA ASN A 235 29.44 -3.50 -0.69
C ASN A 235 29.28 -2.34 0.31
N ALA A 236 28.59 -2.56 1.44
CA ALA A 236 28.29 -1.52 2.41
C ALA A 236 29.56 -0.81 2.91
N GLY A 237 30.61 -1.56 3.23
CA GLY A 237 31.88 -0.99 3.71
C GLY A 237 32.53 -0.02 2.71
N LEU A 238 32.54 -0.39 1.43
CA LEU A 238 33.06 0.48 0.35
C LEU A 238 32.22 1.74 0.17
N LEU A 239 30.89 1.62 0.26
CA LEU A 239 29.97 2.76 0.13
C LEU A 239 30.11 3.74 1.30
N ILE A 240 30.27 3.24 2.53
CA ILE A 240 30.55 4.06 3.72
C ILE A 240 31.89 4.79 3.56
N GLN A 241 32.95 4.09 3.15
CA GLN A 241 34.26 4.69 2.95
C GLN A 241 34.24 5.77 1.86
N ARG A 242 33.59 5.52 0.72
CA ARG A 242 33.45 6.51 -0.36
C ARG A 242 32.66 7.74 0.07
N ARG A 243 31.63 7.57 0.91
CA ARG A 243 30.86 8.69 1.45
C ARG A 243 31.72 9.58 2.35
N LEU A 244 32.57 9.01 3.20
CA LEU A 244 33.50 9.77 4.04
C LEU A 244 34.49 10.59 3.19
N HIS A 245 35.12 9.97 2.19
CA HIS A 245 36.02 10.69 1.28
C HIS A 245 35.34 11.80 0.47
N ALA A 246 34.05 11.64 0.12
CA ALA A 246 33.29 12.69 -0.55
C ALA A 246 33.02 13.91 0.35
N HIS A 247 32.96 13.72 1.67
CA HIS A 247 32.90 14.81 2.65
C HIS A 247 34.27 15.48 2.86
N GLU A 248 35.36 14.71 2.88
CA GLU A 248 36.72 15.22 3.09
C GLU A 248 37.29 15.97 1.87
N GLY A 249 37.00 15.48 0.65
CA GLY A 249 37.47 16.09 -0.61
C GLY A 249 36.94 17.50 -0.88
N GLN A 250 35.94 17.93 -0.10
CA GLN A 250 35.38 19.27 -0.07
C GLN A 250 36.44 20.34 0.24
N ALA A 251 37.48 19.99 1.02
CA ALA A 251 38.56 20.91 1.36
C ALA A 251 39.51 21.21 0.18
N ALA A 252 39.51 20.39 -0.87
CA ALA A 252 40.51 20.47 -1.93
C ALA A 252 39.98 21.02 -3.27
N HIS A 253 38.72 20.79 -3.66
CA HIS A 253 38.26 20.98 -5.06
C HIS A 253 36.97 21.82 -5.25
N GLY A 254 36.43 22.45 -4.20
CA GLY A 254 35.35 23.46 -4.33
C GLY A 254 33.98 22.97 -4.80
N HIS A 255 33.76 21.67 -4.98
CA HIS A 255 32.44 21.09 -5.28
C HIS A 255 31.64 20.79 -4.00
N ALA A 256 30.31 20.95 -4.06
CA ALA A 256 29.44 20.59 -2.96
C ALA A 256 29.46 19.05 -2.71
N PRO A 257 29.59 18.56 -1.45
CA PRO A 257 29.71 17.14 -1.12
C PRO A 257 28.57 16.29 -1.66
N ALA A 258 27.36 16.84 -1.63
CA ALA A 258 26.18 16.18 -2.14
C ALA A 258 26.31 15.84 -3.63
N GLN A 259 26.96 16.71 -4.41
CA GLN A 259 27.16 16.49 -5.84
C GLN A 259 28.26 15.45 -6.12
N GLN A 260 29.34 15.46 -5.32
CA GLN A 260 30.39 14.46 -5.42
C GLN A 260 29.90 13.07 -5.00
N TRP A 261 29.15 12.98 -3.90
CA TRP A 261 28.48 11.75 -3.48
C TRP A 261 27.55 11.20 -4.57
N GLN A 262 26.73 12.07 -5.17
CA GLN A 262 25.82 11.64 -6.23
C GLN A 262 26.57 11.02 -7.42
N ARG A 263 27.73 11.58 -7.82
CA ARG A 263 28.57 11.03 -8.89
C ARG A 263 29.09 9.64 -8.54
N GLU A 264 29.54 9.44 -7.30
CA GLU A 264 30.02 8.14 -6.81
C GLU A 264 28.90 7.09 -6.78
N VAL A 265 27.69 7.47 -6.36
CA VAL A 265 26.52 6.59 -6.40
C VAL A 265 26.18 6.21 -7.84
N THR A 266 26.11 7.18 -8.76
CA THR A 266 25.86 6.92 -10.19
C THR A 266 26.92 5.98 -10.79
N ARG A 267 28.21 6.20 -10.44
CA ARG A 267 29.30 5.33 -10.87
C ARG A 267 29.11 3.90 -10.36
N PHE A 268 28.83 3.74 -9.06
CA PHE A 268 28.58 2.43 -8.45
C PHE A 268 27.39 1.69 -9.10
N CYS A 269 26.28 2.40 -9.35
CA CYS A 269 25.13 1.82 -10.05
C CYS A 269 25.56 1.28 -11.43
N ARG A 270 26.27 2.09 -12.22
CA ARG A 270 26.69 1.73 -13.58
C ARG A 270 27.75 0.62 -13.62
N THR A 271 28.70 0.60 -12.69
CA THR A 271 29.82 -0.38 -12.73
C THR A 271 29.51 -1.69 -12.05
N THR A 272 28.60 -1.69 -11.07
CA THR A 272 28.41 -2.85 -10.18
C THR A 272 26.96 -3.34 -10.18
N LEU A 273 25.98 -2.45 -10.02
CA LEU A 273 24.57 -2.87 -9.92
C LEU A 273 23.97 -3.26 -11.28
N LEU A 274 24.11 -2.41 -12.31
CA LEU A 274 23.53 -2.68 -13.62
C LEU A 274 24.10 -3.95 -14.27
N PRO A 275 25.43 -4.18 -14.31
CA PRO A 275 25.98 -5.42 -14.89
C PRO A 275 25.51 -6.68 -14.15
N ALA A 276 25.40 -6.63 -12.82
CA ALA A 276 24.91 -7.75 -12.03
C ALA A 276 23.41 -8.03 -12.28
N LEU A 277 22.60 -7.00 -12.50
CA LEU A 277 21.18 -7.17 -12.86
C LEU A 277 21.01 -7.61 -14.32
N ALA A 278 21.90 -7.20 -15.22
CA ALA A 278 21.91 -7.62 -16.62
C ALA A 278 22.23 -9.11 -16.76
N GLY A 279 23.16 -9.64 -15.95
CA GLY A 279 23.48 -11.08 -15.91
C GLY A 279 22.27 -11.98 -15.67
N ASP A 280 21.28 -11.51 -14.90
CA ASP A 280 20.05 -12.25 -14.59
C ASP A 280 18.84 -11.80 -15.44
N GLY A 281 19.04 -10.96 -16.46
CA GLY A 281 17.96 -10.43 -17.31
C GLY A 281 16.97 -9.51 -16.58
N ARG A 282 17.36 -8.97 -15.43
CA ARG A 282 16.51 -8.14 -14.54
C ARG A 282 16.70 -6.64 -14.72
N GLU A 283 17.67 -6.22 -15.54
CA GLU A 283 17.95 -4.82 -15.86
C GLU A 283 16.71 -4.05 -16.33
N ARG A 284 15.78 -4.71 -17.03
CA ARG A 284 14.49 -4.13 -17.48
C ARG A 284 13.61 -3.53 -16.37
N TYR A 285 13.86 -3.92 -15.11
CA TYR A 285 13.14 -3.41 -13.94
C TYR A 285 13.87 -2.26 -13.24
N TRP A 286 15.07 -1.86 -13.69
CA TRP A 286 15.90 -0.85 -13.05
C TRP A 286 15.15 0.46 -12.81
N CYS A 287 14.53 1.03 -13.86
CA CYS A 287 13.79 2.29 -13.75
C CYS A 287 12.63 2.20 -12.73
N ASP A 288 12.06 1.01 -12.48
CA ASP A 288 10.99 0.82 -11.49
C ASP A 288 11.52 0.76 -10.05
N ILE A 289 12.76 0.30 -9.85
CA ILE A 289 13.35 0.05 -8.53
C ILE A 289 14.39 1.10 -8.12
N GLU A 290 14.92 1.88 -9.07
CA GLU A 290 16.02 2.83 -8.91
C GLU A 290 15.85 3.68 -7.64
N ARG A 291 14.70 4.33 -7.48
CA ARG A 291 14.42 5.19 -6.30
C ARG A 291 14.57 4.45 -4.98
N LYS A 292 14.10 3.19 -4.91
CA LYS A 292 14.20 2.37 -3.69
C LYS A 292 15.64 1.92 -3.44
N VAL A 293 16.38 1.59 -4.50
CA VAL A 293 17.78 1.19 -4.40
C VAL A 293 18.64 2.37 -3.95
N HIS A 294 18.44 3.56 -4.51
CA HIS A 294 19.12 4.78 -4.07
C HIS A 294 18.84 5.09 -2.60
N ALA A 295 17.57 5.02 -2.17
CA ALA A 295 17.22 5.20 -0.76
C ALA A 295 17.92 4.16 0.15
N HIS A 296 18.05 2.91 -0.30
CA HIS A 296 18.78 1.87 0.45
C HIS A 296 20.29 2.15 0.50
N ILE A 297 20.90 2.62 -0.60
CA ILE A 297 22.31 3.04 -0.64
C ILE A 297 22.55 4.19 0.34
N ASP A 298 21.67 5.18 0.37
CA ASP A 298 21.77 6.28 1.32
C ASP A 298 21.60 5.79 2.77
N ALA A 299 20.63 4.91 3.03
CA ALA A 299 20.44 4.32 4.36
C ALA A 299 21.65 3.49 4.83
N VAL A 300 22.26 2.70 3.94
CA VAL A 300 23.43 1.87 4.27
C VAL A 300 24.69 2.72 4.46
N SER A 301 24.89 3.73 3.62
CA SER A 301 26.07 4.60 3.68
C SER A 301 26.03 5.60 4.85
N THR A 302 24.84 5.92 5.37
CA THR A 302 24.66 6.75 6.59
C THR A 302 24.73 5.96 7.89
N ARG A 303 24.70 4.62 7.85
CA ARG A 303 24.94 3.81 9.05
C ARG A 303 26.34 4.14 9.56
N ALA A 304 26.41 4.75 10.74
CA ALA A 304 27.64 4.81 11.50
C ALA A 304 28.19 3.40 11.55
N ARG A 305 29.45 3.20 11.14
CA ARG A 305 30.14 1.92 11.34
C ARG A 305 29.87 1.53 12.78
N PRO A 306 29.39 0.30 13.09
CA PRO A 306 29.50 -0.21 14.43
C PRO A 306 30.98 -0.10 14.75
N ARG A 307 31.35 0.90 15.55
CA ARG A 307 32.70 0.99 16.08
C ARG A 307 32.86 -0.36 16.77
N PRO A 308 33.80 -1.23 16.37
CA PRO A 308 34.01 -2.47 17.12
C PRO A 308 34.14 -2.05 18.58
N ASP A 309 33.56 -2.80 19.51
CA ASP A 309 33.56 -2.43 20.93
C ASP A 309 35.02 -2.36 21.40
N LEU A 310 35.62 -1.17 21.24
CA LEU A 310 37.05 -0.93 21.39
C LEU A 310 37.45 -1.02 22.86
N ARG A 311 36.47 -1.15 23.77
CA ARG A 311 36.68 -1.56 25.16
C ARG A 311 37.45 -2.87 25.28
N LEU A 312 37.30 -3.79 24.31
CA LEU A 312 38.04 -5.06 24.28
C LEU A 312 39.42 -4.96 23.59
N VAL A 313 39.70 -3.88 22.86
CA VAL A 313 40.98 -3.69 22.17
C VAL A 313 41.90 -2.89 23.08
N THR A 314 42.87 -3.56 23.71
CA THR A 314 43.95 -2.82 24.39
C THR A 314 44.77 -2.09 23.33
N PRO A 315 44.89 -0.73 23.40
CA PRO A 315 45.75 -0.01 22.49
C PRO A 315 47.18 -0.54 22.66
N PRO A 316 47.97 -0.57 21.58
CA PRO A 316 49.35 -1.00 21.66
C PRO A 316 50.09 -0.17 22.73
N PRO A 317 51.09 -0.77 23.43
CA PRO A 317 51.87 -0.04 24.41
C PRO A 317 52.53 1.19 23.76
N TYR A 318 52.71 2.26 24.53
CA TYR A 318 53.37 3.47 24.07
C TYR A 318 54.79 3.15 23.56
N ARG A 319 55.17 3.73 22.41
CA ARG A 319 56.52 3.67 21.87
C ARG A 319 57.00 5.07 21.54
N ALA A 320 58.24 5.40 21.91
CA ALA A 320 58.81 6.74 21.73
C ALA A 320 59.10 7.13 20.27
N ASP A 321 58.98 6.18 19.34
CA ASP A 321 59.13 6.31 17.89
C ASP A 321 57.78 6.39 17.15
N MET A 322 56.66 6.52 17.87
CA MET A 322 55.34 6.67 17.25
C MET A 322 55.25 7.93 16.39
N THR A 323 54.66 7.77 15.20
CA THR A 323 54.30 8.92 14.37
C THR A 323 53.15 9.72 15.00
N CYS A 324 52.96 10.96 14.56
CA CYS A 324 51.89 11.82 15.05
C CYS A 324 50.52 11.12 15.03
N THR A 325 50.18 10.49 13.91
CA THR A 325 48.93 9.73 13.74
C THR A 325 48.83 8.53 14.68
N GLN A 326 49.95 7.81 14.90
CA GLN A 326 49.98 6.66 15.81
C GLN A 326 49.78 7.07 17.27
N TYR A 327 50.39 8.17 17.70
CA TYR A 327 50.21 8.68 19.06
C TYR A 327 48.80 9.22 19.31
N VAL A 328 48.21 9.90 18.32
CA VAL A 328 46.80 10.32 18.38
C VAL A 328 45.89 9.10 18.51
N ALA A 329 46.10 8.06 17.70
CA ALA A 329 45.34 6.81 17.80
C ALA A 329 45.52 6.12 19.16
N TYR A 330 46.73 6.16 19.73
CA TYR A 330 46.99 5.67 21.08
C TYR A 330 46.17 6.43 22.14
N CYS A 331 46.18 7.78 22.10
CA CYS A 331 45.41 8.61 23.02
C CYS A 331 43.89 8.41 22.85
N MET A 332 43.40 8.22 21.62
CA MET A 332 42.00 7.87 21.37
C MET A 332 41.62 6.54 22.03
N GLY A 333 42.48 5.52 21.91
CA GLY A 333 42.28 4.22 22.57
C GLY A 333 42.21 4.33 24.10
N LEU A 334 43.03 5.19 24.72
CA LEU A 334 42.97 5.44 26.18
C LEU A 334 41.65 6.07 26.63
N LEU A 335 41.12 7.03 25.85
CA LEU A 335 39.84 7.67 26.11
C LEU A 335 38.66 6.71 25.91
N GLU A 336 38.71 5.91 24.86
CA GLU A 336 37.70 4.87 24.57
C GLU A 336 37.64 3.82 25.67
N LYS A 337 38.80 3.42 26.22
CA LYS A 337 38.86 2.56 27.42
C LYS A 337 38.16 3.16 28.63
N ALA A 338 38.17 4.49 28.78
CA ALA A 338 37.44 5.21 29.82
C ALA A 338 35.94 5.43 29.47
N GLY A 339 35.47 4.87 28.36
CA GLY A 339 34.08 4.92 27.91
C GLY A 339 33.70 6.18 27.14
N TRP A 340 34.67 6.93 26.63
CA TRP A 340 34.42 8.12 25.79
C TRP A 340 34.33 7.76 24.31
N ASP A 341 33.39 8.37 23.58
CA ASP A 341 33.36 8.28 22.12
C ASP A 341 34.28 9.34 21.52
N THR A 342 35.32 8.92 20.79
CA THR A 342 36.37 9.80 20.27
C THR A 342 36.31 9.95 18.76
N ARG A 343 36.50 11.17 18.25
CA ARG A 343 36.61 11.48 16.82
C ARG A 343 37.77 12.42 16.57
N MET A 344 38.47 12.27 15.46
CA MET A 344 39.47 13.27 15.05
C MET A 344 38.76 14.52 14.51
N SER A 345 39.27 15.70 14.86
CA SER A 345 38.74 16.95 14.32
C SER A 345 39.29 17.20 12.91
N GLY A 346 38.41 17.25 11.91
CA GLY A 346 38.77 17.60 10.52
C GLY A 346 39.05 19.09 10.30
N ASN A 347 38.76 19.94 11.28
CA ASN A 347 38.91 21.40 11.20
C ASN A 347 40.27 21.92 11.70
N ALA A 348 41.18 21.04 12.12
CA ALA A 348 42.53 21.43 12.53
C ALA A 348 43.38 21.64 11.26
N GLY A 349 43.38 22.87 10.74
CA GLY A 349 44.23 23.26 9.62
C GLY A 349 45.69 22.88 9.91
N GLN A 350 46.18 21.95 9.10
CA GLN A 350 47.53 21.34 9.14
C GLN A 350 47.82 20.52 10.41
N ALA A 351 47.83 19.19 10.22
CA ALA A 351 48.06 18.12 11.20
C ALA A 351 46.93 17.91 12.22
N ALA A 352 46.07 16.92 11.94
CA ALA A 352 44.96 16.49 12.79
C ALA A 352 45.47 15.85 14.11
N THR A 353 45.88 16.70 15.04
CA THR A 353 46.36 16.38 16.40
C THR A 353 45.28 16.56 17.46
N VAL A 354 44.13 17.11 17.06
CA VAL A 354 42.97 17.37 17.94
C VAL A 354 42.00 16.19 17.90
N ILE A 355 41.73 15.61 19.07
CA ILE A 355 40.68 14.62 19.31
C ILE A 355 39.50 15.31 19.97
N VAL A 356 38.28 15.01 19.53
CA VAL A 356 37.04 15.40 20.19
C VAL A 356 36.45 14.16 20.83
N ALA A 357 36.24 14.19 22.14
CA ALA A 357 35.69 13.10 22.92
C ALA A 357 34.33 13.50 23.51
N THR A 358 33.34 12.62 23.43
CA THR A 358 31.99 12.84 23.97
C THR A 358 31.54 11.67 24.84
N LYS A 359 30.98 11.97 26.02
CA LYS A 359 30.44 10.98 26.96
C LYS A 359 29.27 11.60 27.71
N ASP A 360 28.11 10.96 27.72
CA ASP A 360 26.92 11.38 28.49
C ASP A 360 26.56 12.88 28.37
N GLY A 361 26.63 13.43 27.15
CA GLY A 361 26.35 14.84 26.87
C GLY A 361 27.47 15.83 27.24
N LEU A 362 28.58 15.34 27.78
CA LEU A 362 29.80 16.09 28.04
C LEU A 362 30.74 16.02 26.82
N SER A 363 31.33 17.14 26.45
CA SER A 363 32.26 17.27 25.32
C SER A 363 33.64 17.72 25.80
N MET A 364 34.67 17.05 25.31
CA MET A 364 36.07 17.28 25.63
C MET A 364 36.90 17.38 24.35
N VAL A 365 37.84 18.32 24.33
CA VAL A 365 38.84 18.47 23.27
C VAL A 365 40.20 18.10 23.83
N VAL A 366 40.93 17.24 23.12
CA VAL A 366 42.25 16.75 23.50
C VAL A 366 43.24 17.06 22.40
N GLN A 367 44.20 17.95 22.67
CA GLN A 367 45.29 18.30 21.77
C GLN A 367 46.49 17.40 22.06
N CYS A 368 46.93 16.62 21.08
CA CYS A 368 48.10 15.76 21.21
C CYS A 368 49.38 16.48 20.74
N TRP A 369 50.38 16.54 21.60
CA TRP A 369 51.72 17.02 21.27
C TRP A 369 52.71 15.86 21.24
N THR A 370 53.23 15.57 20.06
CA THR A 370 54.10 14.40 19.79
C THR A 370 55.57 14.77 19.64
N GLU A 371 55.89 16.06 19.65
CA GLU A 371 57.28 16.49 19.54
C GLU A 371 58.04 16.25 20.86
N ARG A 372 59.34 15.99 20.76
CA ARG A 372 60.21 15.78 21.92
C ARG A 372 60.55 17.09 22.65
N ARG A 373 60.35 18.23 22.00
CA ARG A 373 60.58 19.53 22.61
C ARG A 373 59.53 19.83 23.68
N PRO A 374 59.87 20.62 24.72
CA PRO A 374 58.93 21.01 25.74
C PRO A 374 57.68 21.67 25.14
N VAL A 375 56.53 21.41 25.74
CA VAL A 375 55.26 21.99 25.26
C VAL A 375 55.24 23.49 25.56
N GLU A 376 55.06 24.27 24.51
CA GLU A 376 55.06 25.73 24.53
C GLU A 376 53.66 26.29 24.85
N GLU A 377 53.60 27.57 25.23
CA GLU A 377 52.36 28.28 25.51
C GLU A 377 51.41 28.31 24.28
N GLU A 378 51.98 28.38 23.07
CA GLU A 378 51.22 28.40 21.82
C GLU A 378 50.30 27.18 21.67
N THR A 379 50.80 25.99 22.02
CA THR A 379 50.02 24.74 21.94
C THR A 379 48.80 24.79 22.87
N VAL A 380 48.95 25.39 24.06
CA VAL A 380 47.83 25.59 24.99
C VAL A 380 46.82 26.58 24.42
N ARG A 381 47.29 27.66 23.78
CA ARG A 381 46.42 28.65 23.13
C ARG A 381 45.63 28.06 21.97
N GLN A 382 46.26 27.22 21.16
CA GLN A 382 45.59 26.47 20.10
C GLN A 382 44.51 25.54 20.66
N CYS A 383 44.76 24.88 21.80
CA CYS A 383 43.77 24.05 22.47
C CYS A 383 42.57 24.88 22.97
N ILE A 384 42.80 26.08 23.49
CA ILE A 384 41.73 27.01 23.91
C ILE A 384 40.87 27.41 22.70
N ALA A 385 41.50 27.75 21.58
CA ALA A 385 40.81 28.10 20.35
C ALA A 385 39.98 26.92 19.81
N ALA A 386 40.53 25.71 19.84
CA ALA A 386 39.82 24.49 19.46
C ALA A 386 38.63 24.20 20.39
N ARG A 387 38.76 24.43 21.71
CA ARG A 387 37.65 24.32 22.67
C ARG A 387 36.49 25.23 22.29
N SER A 388 36.76 26.51 22.00
CA SER A 388 35.74 27.46 21.59
C SER A 388 35.13 27.12 20.23
N GLY A 389 35.96 26.76 19.24
CA GLY A 389 35.50 26.46 17.88
C GLY A 389 34.64 25.19 17.81
N LEU A 390 34.85 24.24 18.73
CA LEU A 390 34.13 22.96 18.78
C LEU A 390 33.07 22.90 19.89
N SER A 391 32.85 24.02 20.61
CA SER A 391 31.90 24.12 21.74
C SER A 391 32.10 23.00 22.78
N ALA A 392 33.35 22.71 23.10
CA ALA A 392 33.69 21.70 24.10
C ALA A 392 33.69 22.29 25.52
N ARG A 393 33.21 21.53 26.50
CA ARG A 393 33.21 21.94 27.90
C ARG A 393 34.59 21.81 28.54
N ILE A 394 35.37 20.81 28.11
CA ILE A 394 36.67 20.48 28.67
C ILE A 394 37.74 20.60 27.58
N ALA A 395 38.91 21.11 27.94
CA ALA A 395 40.10 21.14 27.09
C ALA A 395 41.28 20.50 27.80
N VAL A 396 42.01 19.65 27.08
CA VAL A 396 43.15 18.90 27.58
C VAL A 396 44.28 18.96 26.55
N VAL A 397 45.50 19.20 27.01
CA VAL A 397 46.72 19.06 26.22
C VAL A 397 47.49 17.85 26.74
N VAL A 398 47.80 16.90 25.85
CA VAL A 398 48.44 15.63 26.20
C VAL A 398 49.78 15.51 25.49
N SER A 399 50.83 15.23 26.26
CA SER A 399 52.17 15.00 25.73
C SER A 399 52.96 13.97 26.54
N SER A 400 53.99 13.40 25.92
CA SER A 400 55.07 12.70 26.61
C SER A 400 56.25 13.62 26.97
N ALA A 401 56.28 14.85 26.43
CA ALA A 401 57.34 15.83 26.68
C ALA A 401 57.04 16.66 27.94
N PRO A 402 58.07 17.24 28.59
CA PRO A 402 57.87 18.14 29.71
C PRO A 402 57.16 19.44 29.28
N TYR A 403 56.46 20.07 30.22
CA TYR A 403 55.76 21.34 30.00
C TYR A 403 56.60 22.52 30.45
N THR A 404 56.57 23.62 29.69
CA THR A 404 57.17 24.88 30.10
C THR A 404 56.39 25.51 31.26
N GLN A 405 57.05 26.33 32.09
CA GLN A 405 56.38 27.05 33.19
C GLN A 405 55.26 27.96 32.68
N GLN A 406 55.45 28.58 31.52
CA GLN A 406 54.44 29.42 30.86
C GLN A 406 53.21 28.59 30.43
N ALA A 407 53.40 27.42 29.81
CA ALA A 407 52.31 26.52 29.45
C ALA A 407 51.51 26.06 30.68
N LEU A 408 52.19 25.75 31.79
CA LEU A 408 51.53 25.37 33.05
C LEU A 408 50.71 26.51 33.66
N GLN A 409 51.25 27.73 33.66
CA GLN A 409 50.53 28.92 34.15
C GLN A 409 49.31 29.23 33.28
N MET A 410 49.44 29.14 31.95
CA MET A 410 48.34 29.35 31.00
C MET A 410 47.25 28.28 31.13
N GLY A 411 47.64 27.02 31.33
CA GLY A 411 46.70 25.93 31.57
C GLY A 411 45.84 26.19 32.81
N LYS A 412 46.48 26.61 33.91
CA LYS A 412 45.80 26.96 35.18
C LYS A 412 44.86 28.16 35.02
N SER A 413 45.27 29.23 34.34
CA SER A 413 44.44 30.43 34.18
C SER A 413 43.24 30.20 33.25
N SER A 414 43.40 29.37 32.21
CA SER A 414 42.40 29.16 31.15
C SER A 414 41.52 27.93 31.33
N ARG A 415 41.69 27.21 32.46
CA ARG A 415 41.02 25.93 32.77
C ARG A 415 41.24 24.87 31.67
N VAL A 416 42.50 24.74 31.25
CA VAL A 416 42.95 23.68 30.34
C VAL A 416 43.79 22.70 31.14
N PHE A 417 43.44 21.42 31.07
CA PHE A 417 44.19 20.38 31.76
C PHE A 417 45.43 20.02 30.95
N VAL A 418 46.56 19.95 31.63
CA VAL A 418 47.86 19.66 31.03
C VAL A 418 48.30 18.33 31.61
N LEU A 419 48.32 17.28 30.80
CA LEU A 419 48.43 15.90 31.29
C LEU A 419 49.51 15.10 30.55
N HIS A 420 50.18 14.22 31.29
CA HIS A 420 50.94 13.16 30.64
C HIS A 420 49.99 12.11 30.04
N HIS A 421 50.42 11.39 29.00
CA HIS A 421 49.54 10.39 28.35
C HIS A 421 49.11 9.25 29.29
N GLU A 422 49.91 8.92 30.29
CA GLU A 422 49.56 7.93 31.33
C GLU A 422 48.43 8.41 32.24
N GLU A 423 48.35 9.72 32.49
CA GLU A 423 47.33 10.33 33.34
C GLU A 423 45.99 10.48 32.62
N LEU A 424 46.00 10.47 31.28
CA LEU A 424 44.82 10.69 30.44
C LEU A 424 43.69 9.72 30.75
N GLN A 425 43.99 8.42 30.89
CA GLN A 425 42.96 7.41 31.16
C GLN A 425 42.34 7.60 32.55
N LYS A 426 43.18 7.89 33.56
CA LYS A 426 42.70 8.14 34.93
C LYS A 426 41.86 9.41 34.99
N PHE A 427 42.31 10.48 34.35
CA PHE A 427 41.55 11.72 34.24
C PHE A 427 40.19 11.48 33.55
N ALA A 428 40.19 10.82 32.39
CA ALA A 428 38.97 10.56 31.63
C ALA A 428 37.97 9.67 32.37
N SER A 429 38.42 8.75 33.24
CA SER A 429 37.53 7.95 34.08
C SER A 429 36.93 8.72 35.25
N GLN A 430 37.64 9.71 35.80
CA GLN A 430 37.17 10.56 36.91
C GLN A 430 36.22 11.67 36.47
N VAL A 431 36.29 12.07 35.20
CA VAL A 431 35.38 13.06 34.62
C VAL A 431 34.03 12.39 34.36
N GLU A 432 33.14 12.48 35.35
CA GLU A 432 31.73 12.10 35.25
C GLU A 432 30.85 13.33 34.98
N ALA A 433 29.78 13.13 34.21
CA ALA A 433 28.77 14.17 34.02
C ALA A 433 28.06 14.44 35.35
N PRO A 434 27.75 15.71 35.71
CA PRO A 434 26.80 15.96 36.79
C PRO A 434 25.49 15.28 36.42
N GLN A 435 25.06 14.32 37.24
CA GLN A 435 23.75 13.69 37.09
C GLN A 435 22.70 14.80 37.14
N VAL A 436 22.04 15.05 36.00
CA VAL A 436 20.88 15.93 35.94
C VAL A 436 19.76 15.18 36.66
N ALA A 437 19.56 15.54 37.93
CA ALA A 437 18.38 15.16 38.72
C ALA A 437 17.15 15.93 38.26
#